data_AF-A0A7C4KS42-F1
#
_entry.id   AF-A0A7C4KS42-F1
#
_cell.length_a   1.000
_cell.length_b   1.000
_cell.length_c   1.000
_cell.angle_alpha   90.00
_cell.angle_beta   90.00
_cell.angle_gamma   90.00
#
_symmetry.space_group_name_H-M   'P 1'
#
loop_
_entity.id
_entity.type
_entity.pdbx_description
1 polymer ?
#
loop_
_entity_poly.entity_id
_entity_poly.type
_entity_poly.pdbx_seq_one_letter_code
_entity_poly.pdbx_strand_id
1 'polypeptide(L)'
;MPRSVTRFLWTWLPLALYTGLIFSLSSIQAIPINLSFSYADKLLHGLEYFIFAFLLMRALLTVLWNRTAAKTLLLCWAVVLAVAIADESYQSIVPGRDSSPWDAVADMVGAVLGSLVFYGVFGVRLRRREERRAQTEAGAAPV
;
A
#
# COMPACT_ATOMS: atom_id res chain seq x y z
N MET A 1 7.15 -10.98 -25.24
CA MET A 1 6.28 -9.88 -24.76
C MET A 1 7.11 -8.62 -24.60
N PRO A 2 6.55 -7.41 -24.80
CA PRO A 2 7.27 -6.17 -24.56
C PRO A 2 7.76 -6.15 -23.10
N ARG A 3 9.02 -5.78 -22.85
CA ARG A 3 9.63 -5.78 -21.50
C ARG A 3 8.82 -4.98 -20.46
N SER A 4 7.98 -4.03 -20.91
CA SER A 4 7.06 -3.25 -20.08
C SER A 4 5.86 -4.06 -19.58
N VAL A 5 5.24 -4.89 -20.42
CA VAL A 5 4.05 -5.69 -20.07
C VAL A 5 4.37 -6.76 -19.04
N THR A 6 5.49 -7.47 -19.23
CA THR A 6 5.97 -8.45 -18.25
C THR A 6 6.18 -7.78 -16.89
N ARG A 7 6.90 -6.65 -16.86
CA ARG A 7 7.17 -5.91 -15.61
C ARG A 7 5.88 -5.45 -14.91
N PHE A 8 4.89 -4.99 -15.67
CA PHE A 8 3.59 -4.63 -15.15
C PHE A 8 2.92 -5.84 -14.48
N LEU A 9 2.76 -6.96 -15.20
CA LEU A 9 2.13 -8.16 -14.64
C LEU A 9 2.84 -8.65 -13.37
N TRP A 10 4.17 -8.66 -13.35
CA TRP A 10 4.97 -9.09 -12.20
C TRP A 10 4.86 -8.19 -10.96
N THR A 11 4.48 -6.92 -11.13
CA THR A 11 4.25 -6.02 -9.98
C THR A 11 2.81 -5.97 -9.55
N TRP A 12 1.88 -6.00 -10.50
CA TRP A 12 0.45 -5.85 -10.25
C TRP A 12 -0.23 -7.15 -9.85
N LEU A 13 0.22 -8.31 -10.35
CA LEU A 13 -0.36 -9.59 -9.96
C LEU A 13 -0.18 -9.88 -8.45
N PRO A 14 1.00 -9.73 -7.83
CA PRO A 14 1.12 -9.95 -6.39
C PRO A 14 0.30 -8.95 -5.57
N LEU A 15 0.16 -7.71 -6.03
CA LEU A 15 -0.71 -6.72 -5.38
C LEU A 15 -2.17 -7.18 -5.41
N ALA A 16 -2.68 -7.58 -6.58
CA ALA A 16 -4.05 -8.05 -6.75
C ALA A 16 -4.33 -9.33 -5.93
N LEU A 17 -3.39 -10.29 -5.94
CA LEU A 17 -3.49 -11.49 -5.12
C LEU A 17 -3.52 -11.16 -3.63
N TYR A 18 -2.70 -10.20 -3.18
CA TYR A 18 -2.68 -9.79 -1.79
C TYR A 18 -3.96 -9.03 -1.40
N THR A 19 -4.52 -8.18 -2.26
CA THR A 19 -5.85 -7.60 -2.04
C THR A 19 -6.92 -8.69 -1.90
N GLY A 20 -6.89 -9.70 -2.77
CA GLY A 20 -7.80 -10.85 -2.65
C GLY A 20 -7.62 -11.60 -1.34
N LEU A 21 -6.38 -11.74 -0.86
CA LEU A 21 -6.08 -12.35 0.43
C LEU A 21 -6.71 -11.54 1.59
N ILE A 22 -6.54 -10.21 1.62
CA ILE A 22 -7.12 -9.33 2.64
C ILE A 22 -8.63 -9.57 2.76
N PHE A 23 -9.38 -9.40 1.66
CA PHE A 23 -10.83 -9.60 1.68
C PHE A 23 -11.24 -11.04 1.98
N SER A 24 -10.42 -12.03 1.62
CA SER A 24 -10.67 -13.43 1.99
C SER A 24 -10.54 -13.64 3.49
N LEU A 25 -9.52 -13.05 4.13
CA LEU A 25 -9.35 -13.11 5.59
C LEU A 25 -10.47 -12.35 6.31
N SER A 26 -10.88 -11.20 5.79
CA SER A 26 -12.00 -10.40 6.31
C SER A 26 -13.35 -11.10 6.19
N SER A 27 -13.52 -12.01 5.22
CA SER A 27 -14.76 -12.80 5.06
C SER A 27 -14.96 -13.89 6.12
N ILE A 28 -13.89 -14.29 6.82
CA ILE A 28 -13.92 -15.33 7.85
C ILE A 28 -14.54 -14.71 9.10
N GLN A 29 -15.55 -15.36 9.70
CA GLN A 29 -16.13 -14.92 10.98
C GLN A 29 -15.07 -14.82 12.07
N ALA A 30 -15.29 -14.02 13.12
CA ALA A 30 -14.28 -13.87 14.16
C ALA A 30 -13.92 -15.22 14.79
N ILE A 31 -12.69 -15.64 14.54
CA ILE A 31 -12.06 -16.74 15.27
C ILE A 31 -11.55 -16.10 16.56
N PRO A 32 -11.81 -16.68 17.74
CA PRO A 32 -11.19 -16.20 18.97
C PRO A 32 -9.66 -16.33 18.83
N ILE A 33 -9.02 -15.20 18.57
CA ILE A 33 -7.56 -15.12 18.51
C ILE A 33 -7.10 -15.16 19.97
N ASN A 34 -6.65 -16.33 20.42
CA ASN A 34 -6.03 -16.52 21.74
C ASN A 34 -4.61 -15.93 21.79
N LEU A 35 -4.43 -14.68 21.34
CA LEU A 35 -3.20 -13.94 21.56
C LEU A 35 -3.32 -13.24 22.91
N SER A 36 -2.33 -13.48 23.78
CA SER A 36 -2.37 -13.15 25.20
C SER A 36 -2.18 -11.66 25.53
N PHE A 37 -2.25 -10.75 24.55
CA PHE A 37 -2.06 -9.32 24.75
C PHE A 37 -3.18 -8.50 24.09
N SER A 38 -3.63 -7.44 24.77
CA SER A 38 -4.58 -6.48 24.20
C SER A 38 -4.01 -5.84 22.94
N TYR A 39 -4.83 -5.64 21.91
CA TYR A 39 -4.49 -5.00 20.62
C TYR A 39 -3.75 -5.88 19.59
N ALA A 40 -3.73 -7.20 19.78
CA ALA A 40 -3.11 -8.11 18.82
C ALA A 40 -3.75 -8.05 17.42
N ASP A 41 -5.07 -7.89 17.37
CA ASP A 41 -5.85 -7.57 16.18
C ASP A 41 -5.33 -6.32 15.46
N LYS A 42 -5.10 -5.22 16.18
CA LYS A 42 -4.62 -3.95 15.60
C LYS A 42 -3.21 -4.11 15.02
N LEU A 43 -2.36 -4.93 15.63
CA LEU A 43 -1.04 -5.25 15.06
C LEU A 43 -1.15 -6.08 13.78
N LEU A 44 -2.11 -7.00 13.69
CA LEU A 44 -2.35 -7.78 12.47
C LEU A 44 -2.82 -6.87 11.33
N HIS A 45 -3.77 -5.98 11.59
CA HIS A 45 -4.22 -4.93 10.65
C HIS A 45 -3.03 -4.07 10.16
N GLY A 46 -2.24 -3.54 11.10
CA GLY A 46 -1.05 -2.78 10.76
C GLY A 46 -0.03 -3.57 9.93
N LEU A 47 0.21 -4.84 10.22
CA LEU A 47 1.13 -5.68 9.44
C LEU A 47 0.57 -6.01 8.05
N GLU A 48 -0.73 -6.28 7.96
CA GLU A 48 -1.40 -6.58 6.70
C GLU A 48 -1.26 -5.41 5.72
N TYR A 49 -1.59 -4.21 6.17
CA TYR A 49 -1.52 -3.01 5.34
C TYR A 49 -0.10 -2.47 5.16
N PHE A 50 0.85 -2.82 6.04
CA PHE A 50 2.28 -2.62 5.79
C PHE A 50 2.72 -3.35 4.52
N ILE A 51 2.40 -4.64 4.40
CA ILE A 51 2.77 -5.45 3.24
C ILE A 51 2.02 -4.94 2.00
N PHE A 52 0.73 -4.63 2.13
CA PHE A 52 -0.07 -4.07 1.05
C PHE A 52 0.52 -2.78 0.49
N ALA A 53 0.86 -1.80 1.35
CA ALA A 53 1.45 -0.54 0.92
C ALA A 53 2.83 -0.72 0.28
N PHE A 54 3.65 -1.65 0.79
CA PHE A 54 4.93 -1.98 0.17
C PHE A 54 4.75 -2.53 -1.27
N LEU A 55 3.80 -3.44 -1.46
CA LEU A 55 3.48 -4.00 -2.78
C LEU A 55 2.86 -2.95 -3.70
N LEU A 56 2.02 -2.07 -3.17
CA LEU A 56 1.38 -0.99 -3.91
C LEU A 56 2.41 0.02 -4.40
N MET A 57 3.34 0.46 -3.55
CA MET A 57 4.45 1.33 -3.95
C MET A 57 5.27 0.71 -5.09
N ARG A 58 5.56 -0.60 -5.01
CA ARG A 58 6.24 -1.34 -6.08
C ARG A 58 5.47 -1.30 -7.40
N ALA A 59 4.15 -1.47 -7.35
CA ALA A 59 3.28 -1.44 -8.53
C ALA A 59 3.18 -0.03 -9.13
N LEU A 60 2.94 0.99 -8.29
CA LEU A 60 2.81 2.39 -8.71
C LEU A 60 4.06 2.89 -9.45
N LEU A 61 5.25 2.48 -9.05
CA LEU A 61 6.50 2.86 -9.74
C LEU A 61 6.64 2.32 -11.17
N THR A 62 5.83 1.34 -11.57
CA THR A 62 5.82 0.84 -12.96
C THR A 62 5.02 1.72 -13.90
N VAL A 63 4.04 2.48 -13.38
CA VAL A 63 3.12 3.31 -14.17
C VAL A 63 3.33 4.81 -13.94
N LEU A 64 3.75 5.23 -12.75
CA LEU A 64 3.97 6.62 -12.38
C LEU A 64 5.41 7.07 -12.55
N TRP A 65 6.06 6.66 -13.64
CA TRP A 65 7.49 6.92 -13.85
C TRP A 65 7.87 8.42 -13.84
N ASN A 66 6.91 9.31 -14.10
CA ASN A 66 7.09 10.76 -14.16
C ASN A 66 6.45 11.54 -12.99
N ARG A 67 6.16 10.88 -11.85
CA ARG A 67 5.64 11.55 -10.65
C ARG A 67 6.74 11.67 -9.59
N THR A 68 6.65 12.69 -8.73
CA THR A 68 7.54 12.86 -7.57
C THR A 68 7.26 11.78 -6.51
N ALA A 69 8.22 11.56 -5.62
CA ALA A 69 8.06 10.66 -4.48
C ALA A 69 6.85 11.02 -3.63
N ALA A 70 6.69 12.31 -3.30
CA ALA A 70 5.57 12.81 -2.51
C ALA A 70 4.20 12.51 -3.16
N LYS A 71 4.07 12.73 -4.48
CA LYS A 71 2.82 12.41 -5.21
C LYS A 71 2.54 10.91 -5.23
N THR A 72 3.58 10.08 -5.29
CA THR A 72 3.45 8.63 -5.28
C THR A 72 3.02 8.12 -3.90
N LEU A 73 3.62 8.66 -2.82
CA LEU A 73 3.24 8.35 -1.44
C LEU A 73 1.79 8.77 -1.14
N LEU A 74 1.40 9.99 -1.54
CA LEU A 74 0.05 10.47 -1.34
C LEU A 74 -0.98 9.58 -2.04
N LEU A 75 -0.70 9.17 -3.28
CA LEU A 75 -1.59 8.24 -3.99
C LEU A 75 -1.62 6.87 -3.31
N CYS A 76 -0.47 6.36 -2.87
CA CYS A 76 -0.41 5.11 -2.12
C CYS A 76 -1.32 5.16 -0.89
N TRP A 77 -1.19 6.21 -0.06
CA TRP A 77 -2.00 6.38 1.15
C TRP A 77 -3.48 6.57 0.85
N ALA A 78 -3.83 7.32 -0.21
CA ALA A 78 -5.22 7.47 -0.63
C ALA A 78 -5.85 6.13 -1.05
N VAL A 79 -5.11 5.31 -1.80
CA VAL A 79 -5.58 3.98 -2.21
C VAL A 79 -5.67 3.04 -1.01
N VAL A 80 -4.69 3.05 -0.11
CA VAL A 80 -4.74 2.24 1.11
C VAL A 80 -5.95 2.63 1.97
N LEU A 81 -6.17 3.92 2.21
CA LEU A 81 -7.32 4.39 2.98
C LEU A 81 -8.65 3.94 2.36
N ALA A 82 -8.77 4.01 1.04
CA ALA A 82 -9.96 3.55 0.34
C ALA A 82 -10.17 2.03 0.50
N VAL A 83 -9.10 1.23 0.46
CA VAL A 83 -9.16 -0.22 0.66
C VAL A 83 -9.50 -0.55 2.13
N ALA A 84 -8.88 0.13 3.10
CA ALA A 84 -9.17 -0.04 4.53
C ALA A 84 -10.64 0.27 4.87
N ILE A 85 -11.17 1.38 4.33
CA ILE A 85 -12.60 1.71 4.51
C ILE A 85 -13.50 0.64 3.87
N ALA A 86 -13.13 0.15 2.68
CA ALA A 86 -13.89 -0.91 2.02
C ALA A 86 -13.84 -2.23 2.79
N ASP A 87 -12.70 -2.55 3.41
CA ASP A 87 -12.51 -3.74 4.21
C ASP A 87 -13.34 -3.69 5.50
N GLU A 88 -13.29 -2.59 6.25
CA GLU A 88 -14.16 -2.36 7.42
C GLU A 88 -15.65 -2.43 7.06
N SER A 89 -16.03 -1.80 5.95
CA SER A 89 -17.41 -1.86 5.44
C SER A 89 -17.82 -3.30 5.11
N TYR A 90 -16.91 -4.10 4.55
CA TYR A 90 -17.16 -5.51 4.26
C TYR A 90 -17.22 -6.36 5.54
N GLN A 91 -16.34 -6.13 6.51
CA GLN A 91 -16.38 -6.82 7.79
C GLN A 91 -17.66 -6.51 8.57
N SER A 92 -18.20 -5.29 8.46
CA SER A 92 -19.46 -4.89 9.13
C SER A 92 -20.69 -5.72 8.75
N ILE A 93 -20.65 -6.40 7.59
CA ILE A 93 -21.72 -7.29 7.12
C ILE A 93 -21.41 -8.78 7.34
N VAL A 94 -20.22 -9.12 7.87
CA VAL A 94 -19.83 -10.50 8.19
C VAL A 94 -20.29 -10.84 9.61
N PRO A 95 -21.16 -11.85 9.80
CA PRO A 95 -21.65 -12.21 11.12
C PRO A 95 -20.54 -12.54 12.11
N GLY A 96 -20.59 -11.89 13.28
CA GLY A 96 -19.62 -12.11 14.34
C GLY A 96 -18.27 -11.44 14.14
N ARG A 97 -18.04 -10.70 13.04
CA ARG A 97 -16.88 -9.81 12.91
C ARG A 97 -17.10 -8.50 13.67
N ASP A 98 -16.03 -8.01 14.28
CA ASP A 98 -15.97 -6.67 14.83
C ASP A 98 -15.46 -5.75 13.72
N SER A 99 -16.18 -4.66 13.45
CA SER A 99 -15.70 -3.59 12.57
C SER A 99 -15.45 -2.37 13.45
N SER A 100 -14.24 -1.85 13.37
CA SER A 100 -13.75 -0.75 14.18
C SER A 100 -13.06 0.29 13.30
N PRO A 101 -13.44 1.58 13.41
CA PRO A 101 -12.67 2.66 12.79
C PRO A 101 -11.19 2.68 13.24
N TRP A 102 -10.87 2.07 14.38
CA TRP A 102 -9.51 1.92 14.88
C TRP A 102 -8.66 0.94 14.07
N ASP A 103 -9.29 -0.02 13.39
CA ASP A 103 -8.59 -0.95 12.50
C ASP A 103 -8.13 -0.22 11.24
N ALA A 104 -8.99 0.63 10.65
CA ALA A 104 -8.58 1.52 9.56
C ALA A 104 -7.45 2.50 9.96
N VAL A 105 -7.37 2.92 11.23
CA VAL A 105 -6.23 3.71 11.73
C VAL A 105 -4.96 2.85 11.79
N ALA A 106 -5.05 1.63 12.31
CA ALA A 106 -3.93 0.69 12.35
C ALA A 106 -3.42 0.36 10.94
N ASP A 107 -4.33 0.16 9.99
CA ASP A 107 -4.05 -0.05 8.57
C ASP A 107 -3.21 1.10 8.00
N MET A 108 -3.61 2.35 8.29
CA MET A 108 -2.90 3.54 7.83
C MET A 108 -1.52 3.69 8.47
N VAL A 109 -1.35 3.33 9.75
CA VAL A 109 -0.02 3.27 10.39
C VAL A 109 0.86 2.25 9.68
N GLY A 110 0.33 1.05 9.41
CA GLY A 110 0.97 0.04 8.59
C GLY A 110 1.41 0.58 7.23
N ALA A 111 0.50 1.27 6.55
CA ALA A 111 0.72 1.83 5.23
C ALA A 111 1.86 2.86 5.18
N VAL A 112 1.91 3.76 6.17
CA VAL A 112 2.99 4.73 6.32
C VAL A 112 4.31 4.00 6.50
N LEU A 113 4.40 3.04 7.42
CA LEU A 113 5.62 2.28 7.66
C LEU A 113 6.06 1.47 6.42
N GLY A 114 5.13 0.78 5.77
CA GLY A 114 5.42 -0.05 4.58
C GLY A 114 5.92 0.79 3.40
N SER A 115 5.28 1.93 3.16
CA SER A 115 5.69 2.86 2.10
C SER A 115 7.03 3.55 2.40
N LEU A 116 7.32 3.88 3.66
CA LEU A 116 8.61 4.44 4.08
C LEU A 116 9.74 3.40 3.98
N VAL A 117 9.50 2.15 4.39
CA VAL A 117 10.48 1.07 4.24
C VAL A 117 10.77 0.83 2.75
N PHE A 118 9.74 0.81 1.92
CA PHE A 118 9.92 0.72 0.47
C PHE A 118 10.80 1.87 -0.05
N TYR A 119 10.54 3.10 0.39
CA TYR A 119 11.36 4.25 0.03
C TYR A 119 12.78 4.17 0.58
N GLY A 120 13.00 3.65 1.79
CA GLY A 120 14.34 3.44 2.34
C GLY A 120 15.16 2.44 1.52
N VAL A 121 14.55 1.33 1.13
CA VAL A 121 15.21 0.25 0.37
C VAL A 121 15.45 0.66 -1.09
N PHE A 122 14.51 1.37 -1.73
CA PHE A 122 14.57 1.71 -3.15
C PHE A 122 14.87 3.19 -3.43
N GLY A 123 15.05 4.00 -2.40
CA GLY A 123 15.12 5.46 -2.44
C GLY A 123 16.28 6.03 -3.23
N VAL A 124 17.42 5.32 -3.28
CA VAL A 124 18.56 5.73 -4.12
C VAL A 124 18.15 5.82 -5.60
N ARG A 125 17.28 4.91 -6.07
CA ARG A 125 16.77 4.94 -7.45
C ARG A 125 15.74 6.05 -7.65
N LEU A 126 14.99 6.41 -6.61
CA LEU A 126 13.95 7.43 -6.65
C LEU A 126 14.54 8.84 -6.60
N ARG A 127 15.50 9.10 -5.70
CA ARG A 127 16.24 10.37 -5.62
C ARG A 127 16.94 10.70 -6.94
N ARG A 128 17.64 9.73 -7.55
CA ARG A 128 18.27 9.91 -8.86
C ARG A 128 17.26 10.20 -9.99
N ARG A 129 16.00 9.79 -9.86
CA ARG A 129 14.94 10.14 -10.83
C ARG A 129 14.46 11.58 -10.62
N GLU A 130 14.29 11.99 -9.37
CA GLU A 130 13.91 13.36 -9.02
C GLU A 130 14.98 14.37 -9.45
N GLU A 131 16.26 14.07 -9.21
CA GLU A 131 17.40 14.91 -9.65
C GLU A 131 17.43 15.09 -11.18
N ARG A 132 17.31 14.00 -11.94
CA ARG A 132 17.24 14.06 -13.42
C ARG A 132 16.04 14.86 -13.92
N ARG A 133 14.90 14.74 -13.25
CA ARG A 133 13.69 15.52 -13.58
C ARG A 133 13.92 17.00 -13.33
N ALA A 134 14.48 17.37 -12.17
CA ALA A 134 14.80 18.77 -11.84
C ALA A 134 15.75 19.39 -12.87
N GLN A 135 16.76 18.64 -13.33
CA GLN A 135 17.67 19.08 -14.40
C GLN A 135 16.96 19.27 -15.75
N THR A 136 16.03 18.37 -16.11
CA THR A 136 15.25 18.47 -17.36
C THR A 136 14.30 19.67 -17.32
N GLU A 137 13.64 19.91 -16.18
CA GLU A 137 12.75 21.06 -16.00
C GLU A 137 13.51 22.39 -16.00
N ALA A 138 14.70 22.45 -15.36
CA ALA A 138 15.54 23.64 -15.35
C ALA A 138 16.13 23.96 -16.74
N GLY A 139 16.50 22.95 -17.52
CA GLY A 139 17.00 23.14 -18.89
C GLY A 139 15.93 23.45 -19.94
N ALA A 140 14.64 23.25 -19.61
CA ALA A 140 13.51 23.56 -20.49
C ALA A 140 12.88 24.93 -20.23
N ALA A 141 13.34 25.67 -19.22
CA ALA A 141 12.91 27.04 -18.97
C ALA A 141 13.45 27.95 -20.10
N PRO A 142 12.60 28.74 -20.79
CA PRO A 142 13.08 29.66 -21.82
C PRO A 142 13.99 30.71 -21.17
N VAL A 143 15.16 30.91 -21.78
CA VAL A 143 16.16 31.93 -21.43
C VAL A 143 15.59 33.32 -21.70
#